data_AF-A0A9E5IGY7-F1
#
_entry.id   AF-A0A9E5IGY7-F1
#
_cell.length_a   1.000
_cell.length_b   1.000
_cell.length_c   1.000
_cell.angle_alpha   90.00
_cell.angle_beta   90.00
_cell.angle_gamma   90.00
#
_symmetry.space_group_name_H-M   'P 1'
#
loop_
_entity.id
_entity.type
_entity.pdbx_description
1 polymer ?
#
loop_
_entity_poly.entity_id
_entity_poly.type
_entity_poly.pdbx_seq_one_letter_code
_entity_poly.pdbx_strand_id
1 'polypeptide(L)'
;MFEYLPPLNNHNLPYPDTIHPIVVHFVIAMALFAFVCDVVGTVSKNPRYFEVSWWNMAFATVSIFIAVIFGQVEAGLAQPYSAPAEATLNLHTILGWSLSGIIAA
;
A
#
# COMPACT_ATOMS: atom_id res chain seq x y z
N MET A 1 7.04 -19.16 24.42
CA MET A 1 7.16 -18.35 23.19
C MET A 1 5.89 -17.53 22.92
N PHE A 2 4.69 -18.11 23.07
CA PHE A 2 3.42 -17.38 22.92
C PHE A 2 3.13 -16.31 24.00
N GLU A 3 3.85 -16.34 25.12
CA GLU A 3 3.67 -15.45 26.28
C GLU A 3 4.06 -13.98 26.02
N TYR A 4 4.86 -13.73 24.98
CA TYR A 4 5.26 -12.37 24.56
C TYR A 4 4.46 -11.83 23.39
N LEU A 5 3.44 -12.55 22.92
CA LEU A 5 2.59 -12.05 21.86
C LEU A 5 1.63 -10.99 22.40
N PRO A 6 1.53 -9.82 21.76
CA PRO A 6 0.54 -8.82 22.13
C PRO A 6 -0.88 -9.39 22.04
N PRO A 7 -1.80 -8.97 22.94
CA PRO A 7 -3.18 -9.42 22.91
C PRO A 7 -3.84 -9.01 21.60
N LEU A 8 -4.59 -9.92 21.00
CA LEU A 8 -5.31 -9.65 19.75
C LEU A 8 -6.67 -9.03 20.02
N ASN A 9 -7.08 -8.10 19.15
CA ASN A 9 -8.42 -7.50 19.16
C ASN A 9 -9.46 -8.42 18.49
N ASN A 10 -10.71 -7.94 18.37
CA ASN A 10 -11.81 -8.68 17.72
C ASN A 10 -11.59 -8.96 16.22
N HIS A 11 -10.55 -8.38 15.60
CA HIS A 11 -10.12 -8.60 14.22
C HIS A 11 -8.84 -9.45 14.11
N ASN A 12 -8.40 -10.09 15.21
CA ASN A 12 -7.14 -10.84 15.32
C ASN A 12 -5.88 -10.00 15.07
N LEU A 13 -5.91 -8.69 15.37
CA LEU A 13 -4.78 -7.79 15.20
C LEU A 13 -4.14 -7.41 16.54
N PRO A 14 -2.80 -7.23 16.59
CA PRO A 14 -2.09 -6.79 17.77
C PRO A 14 -2.13 -5.26 17.99
N TYR A 15 -2.88 -4.54 17.18
CA TYR A 15 -3.03 -3.08 17.18
C TYR A 15 -4.49 -2.69 16.87
N PRO A 16 -4.90 -1.42 17.12
CA PRO A 16 -6.32 -1.04 17.12
C PRO A 16 -7.04 -1.24 15.78
N ASP A 17 -6.44 -0.82 14.66
CA ASP A 17 -7.06 -0.79 13.33
C ASP A 17 -6.15 -1.41 12.27
N THR A 18 -6.74 -1.93 11.18
CA THR A 18 -5.99 -2.44 10.01
C THR A 18 -5.12 -1.33 9.41
N ILE A 19 -3.79 -1.52 9.43
CA ILE A 19 -2.81 -0.56 8.95
C ILE A 19 -2.71 -0.63 7.43
N HIS A 20 -2.81 -1.84 6.86
CA HIS A 20 -2.72 -2.07 5.41
C HIS A 20 -3.55 -1.06 4.58
N PRO A 21 -4.88 -0.93 4.78
CA PRO A 21 -5.67 0.00 3.98
C PRO A 21 -5.23 1.45 4.20
N ILE A 22 -4.83 1.85 5.41
CA ILE A 22 -4.37 3.22 5.68
C ILE A 22 -3.16 3.57 4.80
N VAL A 23 -2.19 2.66 4.73
CA VAL A 23 -0.97 2.86 3.93
C VAL A 23 -1.28 2.81 2.43
N VAL A 24 -2.17 1.93 1.97
CA VAL A 24 -2.57 1.87 0.55
C VAL A 24 -3.23 3.18 0.09
N HIS A 25 -4.15 3.75 0.87
CA HIS A 25 -4.80 5.01 0.52
C HIS A 25 -3.78 6.16 0.41
N PHE A 26 -2.78 6.18 1.30
CA PHE A 26 -1.67 7.12 1.23
C PHE A 26 -0.88 6.98 -0.08
N VAL A 27 -0.50 5.75 -0.46
CA VAL A 27 0.21 5.47 -1.73
C VAL A 27 -0.60 5.96 -2.94
N ILE A 28 -1.90 5.66 -2.96
CA ILE A 28 -2.79 6.09 -4.06
C ILE A 28 -2.84 7.61 -4.16
N ALA A 29 -3.01 8.31 -3.03
CA ALA A 29 -3.03 9.77 -3.01
C ALA A 29 -1.70 10.36 -3.52
N MET A 30 -0.57 9.76 -3.14
CA MET A 30 0.75 10.21 -3.56
C MET A 30 0.96 10.03 -5.07
N ALA A 31 0.62 8.86 -5.62
CA ALA A 31 0.76 8.58 -7.05
C ALA A 31 -0.15 9.47 -7.91
N LEU A 32 -1.40 9.68 -7.49
CA LEU A 32 -2.33 10.57 -8.19
C LEU A 32 -1.87 12.02 -8.15
N PHE A 33 -1.35 12.49 -7.01
CA PHE A 33 -0.82 13.85 -6.89
C PHE A 33 0.43 14.06 -7.74
N ALA A 34 1.35 13.07 -7.78
CA ALA A 34 2.50 13.09 -8.69
C ALA A 34 2.07 13.25 -10.15
N PHE A 35 1.12 12.43 -10.59
CA PHE A 35 0.57 12.52 -11.94
C PHE A 35 -0.01 13.91 -12.24
N VAL A 36 -0.76 14.50 -11.30
CA VAL A 36 -1.28 15.87 -11.45
C VAL A 36 -0.13 16.89 -11.53
N CYS A 37 0.91 16.76 -10.70
CA CYS A 37 2.09 17.61 -10.78
C CYS A 37 2.79 17.50 -12.13
N ASP A 38 2.93 16.31 -12.71
CA ASP A 38 3.54 16.13 -14.04
C ASP A 38 2.72 16.80 -15.14
N VAL A 39 1.38 16.64 -15.10
CA VAL A 39 0.48 17.30 -16.05
C VAL A 39 0.58 18.82 -15.92
N VAL A 40 0.53 19.35 -14.70
CA VAL A 40 0.63 20.79 -14.45
C VAL A 40 2.03 21.31 -14.82
N GLY A 41 3.10 20.59 -14.51
CA GLY A 41 4.47 20.94 -14.89
C GLY A 41 4.67 21.01 -16.40
N THR A 42 4.05 20.07 -17.12
CA THR A 42 4.05 20.02 -18.59
C THR A 42 3.32 21.23 -19.19
N VAL A 43 2.12 21.56 -18.69
CA VAL A 43 1.30 22.67 -19.20
C VAL A 43 1.89 24.03 -18.81
N SER A 44 2.34 24.19 -17.55
CA SER A 44 2.87 25.45 -17.02
C SER A 44 4.33 25.71 -17.39
N LYS A 45 5.03 24.72 -17.98
CA LYS A 45 6.48 24.76 -18.27
C LYS A 45 7.33 25.03 -17.02
N ASN A 46 6.82 24.74 -15.83
CA ASN A 46 7.51 24.99 -14.57
C ASN A 46 8.14 23.69 -14.04
N PRO A 47 9.49 23.57 -14.04
CA PRO A 47 10.17 22.34 -13.69
C PRO A 47 10.02 21.93 -12.21
N ARG A 48 9.63 22.86 -11.32
CA ARG A 48 9.46 22.58 -9.89
C ARG A 48 8.39 21.52 -9.62
N TYR A 49 7.37 21.42 -10.48
CA TYR A 49 6.34 20.39 -10.32
C TYR A 49 6.87 18.98 -10.57
N PHE A 50 7.86 18.80 -11.47
CA PHE A 50 8.49 17.51 -11.69
C PHE A 50 9.32 17.06 -10.48
N GLU A 51 9.95 18.00 -9.77
CA GLU A 51 10.66 17.68 -8.52
C GLU A 51 9.70 17.20 -7.44
N VAL A 52 8.55 17.88 -7.28
CA VAL A 52 7.51 17.45 -6.33
C VAL A 52 6.94 16.09 -6.72
N SER A 53 6.65 15.88 -8.01
CA SER A 53 6.19 14.59 -8.53
C SER A 53 7.17 13.46 -8.23
N TRP A 54 8.46 13.70 -8.50
CA TRP A 54 9.53 12.74 -8.26
C TRP A 54 9.60 12.30 -6.80
N TRP A 55 9.60 13.25 -5.86
CA TRP A 55 9.60 12.94 -4.43
C TRP A 55 8.34 12.18 -4.02
N ASN A 56 7.18 12.56 -4.55
CA ASN A 56 5.94 11.84 -4.26
C ASN A 56 5.99 10.39 -4.72
N MET A 57 6.51 10.16 -5.94
CA MET A 57 6.68 8.80 -6.46
C MET A 57 7.68 8.01 -5.63
N ALA A 58 8.82 8.59 -5.24
CA ALA A 58 9.80 7.92 -4.39
C ALA A 58 9.21 7.47 -3.04
N PHE A 59 8.43 8.32 -2.37
CA PHE A 59 7.73 7.94 -1.15
C PHE A 59 6.63 6.92 -1.40
N ALA A 60 5.87 7.04 -2.48
CA ALA A 60 4.86 6.06 -2.87
C ALA A 60 5.48 4.68 -3.10
N THR A 61 6.65 4.61 -3.74
CA THR A 61 7.41 3.37 -3.94
C THR A 61 7.82 2.73 -2.62
N VAL A 62 8.31 3.48 -1.64
CA VAL A 62 8.65 2.88 -0.34
C VAL A 62 7.39 2.42 0.40
N SER A 63 6.34 3.25 0.39
CA SER A 63 5.10 2.98 1.10
C SER A 63 4.31 1.80 0.53
N ILE A 64 4.39 1.52 -0.79
CA ILE A 64 3.68 0.37 -1.36
C ILE A 64 4.26 -0.97 -0.88
N PHE A 65 5.57 -1.07 -0.68
CA PHE A 65 6.17 -2.25 -0.06
C PHE A 65 5.72 -2.42 1.39
N ILE A 66 5.66 -1.33 2.16
CA ILE A 66 5.15 -1.36 3.53
C ILE A 66 3.69 -1.83 3.54
N ALA A 67 2.85 -1.29 2.65
CA ALA A 67 1.45 -1.69 2.51
C ALA A 67 1.32 -3.19 2.22
N VAL A 68 2.09 -3.72 1.27
CA VAL A 68 2.05 -5.15 0.91
C VAL A 68 2.48 -6.02 2.09
N ILE A 69 3.54 -5.66 2.83
CA ILE A 69 3.99 -6.42 4.00
C ILE A 69 2.88 -6.47 5.06
N PHE A 70 2.30 -5.33 5.43
CA PHE A 70 1.19 -5.29 6.38
C PHE A 70 -0.02 -6.09 5.87
N GLY A 71 -0.34 -6.01 4.57
CA GLY A 71 -1.42 -6.78 3.97
C GLY A 71 -1.21 -8.30 4.09
N GLN A 72 0.01 -8.79 3.91
CA GLN A 72 0.33 -10.21 4.10
C GLN A 72 0.21 -10.64 5.56
N VAL A 73 0.71 -9.82 6.49
CA VAL A 73 0.63 -10.10 7.93
C VAL A 73 -0.83 -10.13 8.39
N GLU A 74 -1.62 -9.12 8.02
CA GLU A 74 -3.05 -9.03 8.36
C GLU A 74 -3.85 -10.18 7.73
N ALA A 75 -3.54 -10.56 6.49
CA ALA A 75 -4.17 -11.71 5.83
C ALA A 75 -3.84 -13.05 6.53
N GLY A 76 -2.62 -13.21 7.04
CA GLY A 76 -2.20 -14.41 7.76
C GLY A 76 -2.76 -14.52 9.19
N LEU A 77 -3.14 -13.40 9.81
CA LEU A 77 -3.79 -13.36 11.12
C LEU A 77 -5.32 -13.47 11.03
N ALA A 78 -5.89 -13.25 9.84
CA ALA A 78 -7.33 -13.34 9.62
C ALA A 78 -7.86 -14.77 9.78
N GLN A 79 -9.18 -14.86 9.99
CA GLN A 79 -9.87 -16.15 9.98
C GLN A 79 -9.83 -16.78 8.58
N PRO A 80 -9.93 -18.12 8.47
CA PRO A 80 -9.91 -18.80 7.18
C PRO A 80 -10.96 -18.23 6.22
N TYR A 81 -10.50 -17.84 5.04
CA TYR A 81 -11.35 -17.28 4.00
C TYR A 81 -12.20 -18.38 3.36
N SER A 82 -13.43 -18.04 2.98
CA SER A 82 -14.21 -18.91 2.08
C SER A 82 -13.53 -19.04 0.73
N ALA A 83 -13.74 -20.16 0.02
CA ALA A 83 -13.10 -20.41 -1.28
C ALA A 83 -13.24 -19.26 -2.31
N PRO A 84 -14.39 -18.55 -2.43
CA PRO A 84 -14.48 -17.38 -3.30
C PRO A 84 -13.63 -16.19 -2.84
N ALA A 85 -13.56 -15.95 -1.53
CA ALA A 85 -12.79 -14.84 -0.94
C ALA A 85 -11.27 -15.08 -1.07
N GLU A 86 -10.84 -16.34 -0.97
CA GLU A 86 -9.43 -16.73 -1.15
C GLU A 86 -8.94 -16.41 -2.58
N ALA A 87 -9.74 -16.72 -3.61
CA ALA A 87 -9.40 -16.41 -5.00
C ALA A 87 -9.23 -14.89 -5.22
N THR A 88 -10.12 -14.08 -4.65
CA THR A 88 -10.00 -12.61 -4.70
C THR A 88 -8.76 -12.11 -3.96
N LEU A 89 -8.47 -12.66 -2.79
CA LEU A 89 -7.28 -12.30 -2.00
C LEU A 89 -5.98 -12.64 -2.73
N ASN A 90 -5.92 -13.80 -3.38
CA ASN A 90 -4.78 -14.21 -4.18
C ASN A 90 -4.56 -13.28 -5.37
N LEU A 91 -5.63 -12.92 -6.09
CA LEU A 91 -5.55 -11.95 -7.18
C LEU A 91 -5.09 -10.58 -6.67
N HIS A 92 -5.67 -10.10 -5.57
CA HIS A 92 -5.28 -8.85 -4.93
C HIS A 92 -3.79 -8.84 -4.55
N THR A 93 -3.29 -9.95 -4.01
CA THR A 93 -1.87 -10.11 -3.65
C THR A 93 -0.95 -10.04 -4.86
N ILE A 94 -1.29 -10.74 -5.95
CA ILE A 94 -0.51 -10.72 -7.20
C ILE A 94 -0.48 -9.30 -7.77
N LEU A 95 -1.63 -8.61 -7.81
CA LEU A 95 -1.73 -7.23 -8.29
C LEU A 95 -0.91 -6.28 -7.43
N GLY A 96 -0.96 -6.43 -6.10
CA GLY A 96 -0.16 -5.63 -5.16
C GLY A 96 1.34 -5.74 -5.41
N TRP A 97 1.88 -6.96 -5.49
CA TRP A 97 3.31 -7.19 -5.78
C TRP A 97 3.72 -6.70 -7.17
N SER A 98 2.86 -6.94 -8.17
CA SER A 98 3.11 -6.51 -9.54
C SER A 98 3.18 -4.98 -9.65
N LEU A 99 2.25 -4.28 -8.99
CA LEU A 99 2.23 -2.82 -8.95
C LEU A 99 3.45 -2.24 -8.21
N SER A 100 3.87 -2.86 -7.10
CA SER A 100 5.11 -2.49 -6.41
C SER A 100 6.33 -2.60 -7.31
N GLY A 101 6.43 -3.67 -8.10
CA GLY A 101 7.50 -3.85 -9.07
C GLY A 101 7.49 -2.79 -10.18
N ILE A 102 6.31 -2.47 -10.71
CA ILE A 102 6.14 -1.45 -11.76
C ILE A 102 6.54 -0.06 -11.26
N ILE A 103 6.11 0.31 -10.05
CA ILE A 103 6.39 1.63 -9.46
C ILE A 103 7.85 1.77 -9.01
N ALA A 104 8.56 0.66 -8.81
CA ALA A 104 9.97 0.65 -8.41
C ALA A 104 10.97 0.58 -9.58
N ALA A 105 10.51 0.31 -10.80
CA ALA A 105 11.35 0.17 -12.01
C ALA A 105 11.57 1.51 -12.71
#